data_AF-A0A7Y5Q1M4-F1
#
_entry.id   AF-A0A7Y5Q1M4-F1
#
_cell.length_a   1.000
_cell.length_b   1.000
_cell.length_c   1.000
_cell.angle_alpha   90.00
_cell.angle_beta   90.00
_cell.angle_gamma   90.00
#
_symmetry.space_group_name_H-M   'P 1'
#
loop_
_entity.id
_entity.type
_entity.pdbx_description
1 polymer ?
#
loop_
_entity_poly.entity_id
_entity_poly.type
_entity_poly.pdbx_seq_one_letter_code
_entity_poly.pdbx_strand_id
1 'polypeptide(L)'
;EGSRAARTLVLVLEGGYEMRGGERIQFGAGEGLDGKPVEGGVRRIVLDDCDPTEWLTSLPEIAPAQDKLPLVDDGKWSLVYVKGALNRLLRQDAAQGYWRVKSVNGVLDGTLREVHLEGFDAAGKLDRRVFADRLRIVRQERGVLLELEDGAQMRGDEKVPFFDGRFRIFLPRAVHKEWDAAVLPGLAEPDEAAAPPRQG
;
A
#
# COMPACT_ATOMS: atom_id res chain seq x y z
N GLU A 1 -18.91 -1.21 10.41
CA GLU A 1 -18.12 -0.36 9.50
C GLU A 1 -16.71 -0.94 9.42
N GLY A 2 -16.11 -1.13 8.24
CA GLY A 2 -14.76 -1.69 8.11
C GLY A 2 -13.85 -0.81 7.26
N SER A 3 -12.59 -0.63 7.66
CA SER A 3 -11.61 0.16 6.91
C SER A 3 -10.37 -0.64 6.55
N ARG A 4 -10.07 -0.70 5.23
CA ARG A 4 -8.88 -1.40 4.71
C ARG A 4 -7.61 -0.62 5.00
N ALA A 5 -7.67 0.70 4.81
CA ALA A 5 -6.53 1.58 5.01
C ALA A 5 -6.06 1.61 6.47
N ALA A 6 -7.00 1.64 7.42
CA ALA A 6 -6.70 1.62 8.83
C ALA A 6 -6.54 0.20 9.41
N ARG A 7 -6.91 -0.85 8.66
CA ARG A 7 -6.96 -2.24 9.13
C ARG A 7 -7.79 -2.39 10.42
N THR A 8 -9.01 -1.84 10.40
CA THR A 8 -9.91 -1.82 11.56
C THR A 8 -11.32 -2.25 11.18
N LEU A 9 -12.03 -2.92 12.09
CA LEU A 9 -13.47 -3.16 12.00
C LEU A 9 -14.16 -2.53 13.20
N VAL A 10 -15.18 -1.70 12.98
CA VAL A 10 -16.01 -1.14 14.04
C VAL A 10 -17.37 -1.80 14.02
N LEU A 11 -17.71 -2.48 15.12
CA LEU A 11 -19.06 -2.96 15.38
C LEU A 11 -19.87 -1.80 15.96
N VAL A 12 -20.97 -1.45 15.28
CA VAL A 12 -21.92 -0.45 15.75
C VAL A 12 -23.15 -1.19 16.23
N LEU A 13 -23.39 -1.13 17.54
CA LEU A 13 -24.50 -1.79 18.20
C LEU A 13 -25.55 -0.74 18.57
N GLU A 14 -26.73 -0.81 17.97
CA GLU A 14 -27.80 0.17 18.14
C GLU A 14 -28.98 -0.41 18.93
N GLY A 15 -29.64 0.40 19.77
CA GLY A 15 -30.88 0.03 20.46
C GLY A 15 -30.75 -1.13 21.46
N GLY A 16 -29.53 -1.45 21.92
CA GLY A 16 -29.23 -2.62 22.75
C GLY A 16 -28.71 -2.31 24.17
N TYR A 17 -28.23 -3.35 24.84
CA TYR A 17 -27.68 -3.28 26.20
C TYR A 17 -26.55 -4.30 26.38
N GLU A 18 -25.65 -4.07 27.34
CA GLU A 18 -24.72 -5.06 27.85
C GLU A 18 -25.13 -5.54 29.24
N MET A 19 -24.74 -6.76 29.59
CA MET A 19 -24.84 -7.28 30.95
C MET A 19 -23.48 -7.15 31.63
N ARG A 20 -23.38 -6.41 32.75
CA ARG A 20 -22.17 -6.34 33.60
C ARG A 20 -22.55 -6.68 35.03
N GLY A 21 -21.92 -7.71 35.60
CA GLY A 21 -22.20 -8.11 36.98
C GLY A 21 -23.65 -8.51 37.26
N GLY A 22 -24.40 -8.95 36.23
CA GLY A 22 -25.83 -9.26 36.33
C GLY A 22 -26.76 -8.07 36.13
N GLU A 23 -26.22 -6.86 35.96
CA GLU A 23 -26.99 -5.65 35.68
C GLU A 23 -27.06 -5.35 34.18
N ARG A 24 -28.23 -4.88 33.73
CA ARG A 24 -28.48 -4.47 32.34
C ARG A 24 -28.12 -2.99 32.16
N ILE A 25 -27.07 -2.72 31.39
CA ILE A 25 -26.59 -1.38 31.07
C ILE A 25 -26.90 -1.08 29.60
N GLN A 26 -27.72 -0.05 29.35
CA GLN A 26 -28.08 0.33 27.98
C GLN A 26 -26.87 0.89 27.22
N PHE A 27 -26.74 0.57 25.93
CA PHE A 27 -25.64 1.07 25.10
C PHE A 27 -25.64 2.59 25.01
N GLY A 28 -24.52 3.21 25.35
CA GLY A 28 -24.36 4.67 25.36
C GLY A 28 -24.95 5.38 26.57
N ALA A 29 -25.51 4.65 27.55
CA ALA A 29 -25.98 5.24 28.80
C ALA A 29 -24.77 5.66 29.65
N GLY A 30 -24.75 6.92 30.05
CA GLY A 30 -23.72 7.50 30.91
C GLY A 30 -24.14 8.85 31.48
N GLU A 31 -23.34 9.39 32.39
CA GLU A 31 -23.49 10.77 32.85
C GLU A 31 -22.79 11.71 31.86
N GLY A 32 -23.52 12.72 31.37
CA GLY A 32 -22.96 13.81 30.59
C GLY A 32 -21.99 14.64 31.45
N LEU A 33 -21.19 15.49 30.81
CA LEU A 33 -20.29 16.43 31.49
C LEU A 33 -21.03 17.41 32.42
N ASP A 34 -22.35 17.52 32.31
CA ASP A 34 -23.26 18.31 33.14
C ASP A 34 -24.02 17.47 34.19
N GLY A 35 -23.66 16.20 34.37
CA GLY A 35 -24.28 15.27 35.32
C GLY A 35 -25.70 14.83 34.93
N LYS A 36 -26.16 15.13 33.71
CA LYS A 36 -27.46 14.65 33.22
C LYS A 36 -27.31 13.27 32.56
N PRO A 37 -28.33 12.39 32.69
CA PRO A 37 -28.34 11.14 31.96
C PRO A 37 -28.31 11.42 30.46
N VAL A 38 -27.28 10.93 29.77
CA VAL A 38 -27.29 10.89 28.31
C VAL A 38 -28.10 9.64 27.93
N GLU A 39 -29.23 9.85 27.26
CA GLU A 39 -29.95 8.75 26.64
C GLU A 39 -29.06 8.13 25.56
N GLY A 40 -28.56 6.94 25.87
CA GLY A 40 -27.75 6.14 24.97
C GLY A 40 -28.59 5.26 24.05
N GLY A 41 -28.17 5.20 22.79
CA GLY A 41 -28.72 4.28 21.80
C GLY A 41 -27.67 3.58 20.93
N VAL A 42 -26.38 3.91 21.07
CA VAL A 42 -25.30 3.38 20.21
C VAL A 42 -24.07 3.06 21.04
N ARG A 43 -23.52 1.86 20.85
CA ARG A 43 -22.18 1.49 21.31
C ARG A 43 -21.31 1.12 20.13
N ARG A 44 -20.10 1.68 20.09
CA ARG A 44 -19.09 1.36 19.11
C ARG A 44 -18.01 0.50 19.77
N ILE A 45 -17.74 -0.66 19.20
CA ILE A 45 -16.61 -1.51 19.59
C ILE A 45 -15.64 -1.47 18.42
N VAL A 46 -14.48 -0.87 18.66
CA VAL A 46 -13.38 -0.86 17.69
C VAL A 46 -12.62 -2.17 17.85
N LEU A 47 -12.49 -2.91 16.76
CA LEU A 47 -11.60 -4.05 16.61
C LEU A 47 -10.39 -3.53 15.84
N ASP A 48 -9.39 -3.10 16.60
CA ASP A 48 -8.09 -2.72 16.08
C ASP A 48 -7.38 -3.95 15.51
N ASP A 49 -6.45 -3.72 14.57
CA ASP A 49 -5.63 -4.75 13.91
C ASP A 49 -6.43 -5.88 13.20
N CYS A 50 -7.70 -5.62 12.92
CA CYS A 50 -8.58 -6.54 12.20
C CYS A 50 -8.53 -6.24 10.70
N ASP A 51 -8.04 -7.19 9.89
CA ASP A 51 -8.12 -7.11 8.43
C ASP A 51 -9.59 -7.30 7.97
N PRO A 52 -10.27 -6.26 7.46
CA PRO A 52 -11.67 -6.40 7.11
C PRO A 52 -11.84 -6.99 5.69
N THR A 53 -10.77 -7.40 4.99
CA THR A 53 -10.83 -7.77 3.57
C THR A 53 -11.84 -8.87 3.26
N GLU A 54 -11.86 -9.94 4.05
CA GLU A 54 -12.83 -11.05 3.89
C GLU A 54 -14.27 -10.60 4.19
N TRP A 55 -14.43 -9.73 5.19
CA TRP A 55 -15.73 -9.17 5.56
C TRP A 55 -16.27 -8.23 4.49
N LEU A 56 -15.42 -7.36 3.93
CA LEU A 56 -15.79 -6.44 2.85
C LEU A 56 -16.08 -7.15 1.52
N THR A 57 -15.51 -8.33 1.32
CA THR A 57 -15.82 -9.18 0.17
C THR A 57 -17.22 -9.78 0.32
N SER A 58 -17.58 -10.21 1.54
CA SER A 58 -18.86 -10.87 1.82
C SER A 58 -20.01 -9.90 2.14
N LEU A 59 -19.69 -8.71 2.66
CA LEU A 59 -20.62 -7.68 3.14
C LEU A 59 -20.13 -6.29 2.66
N PRO A 60 -20.23 -5.98 1.36
CA PRO A 60 -19.70 -4.72 0.82
C PRO A 60 -20.34 -3.45 1.43
N GLU A 61 -21.55 -3.55 1.98
CA GLU A 61 -22.28 -2.47 2.63
C GLU A 61 -21.64 -1.95 3.92
N ILE A 62 -20.74 -2.72 4.56
CA ILE A 62 -20.04 -2.26 5.76
C ILE A 62 -18.80 -1.40 5.43
N ALA A 63 -18.43 -1.26 4.15
CA ALA A 63 -17.40 -0.32 3.73
C ALA A 63 -17.93 1.13 3.81
N PRO A 64 -17.25 2.05 4.51
CA PRO A 64 -17.52 3.47 4.36
C PRO A 64 -17.27 3.89 2.90
N ALA A 65 -17.95 4.94 2.43
CA ALA A 65 -17.88 5.38 1.03
C ALA A 65 -16.45 5.67 0.52
N GLN A 66 -15.52 5.96 1.44
CA GLN A 66 -14.10 6.20 1.17
C GLN A 66 -13.27 4.90 0.99
N ASP A 67 -13.73 3.76 1.49
CA ASP A 67 -13.09 2.43 1.34
C ASP A 67 -13.57 1.64 0.11
N LYS A 68 -14.34 2.28 -0.79
CA LYS A 68 -14.57 1.78 -2.16
C LYS A 68 -13.31 1.87 -3.03
N LEU A 69 -12.23 2.45 -2.52
CA LEU A 69 -10.95 2.49 -3.20
C LEU A 69 -10.38 1.07 -3.34
N PRO A 70 -9.80 0.73 -4.50
CA PRO A 70 -9.18 -0.57 -4.72
C PRO A 70 -8.07 -0.81 -3.70
N LEU A 71 -7.89 -2.07 -3.29
CA LEU A 71 -6.80 -2.46 -2.41
C LEU A 71 -5.45 -2.08 -3.07
N VAL A 72 -4.59 -1.43 -2.29
CA VAL A 72 -3.27 -0.94 -2.74
C VAL A 72 -2.14 -1.81 -2.18
N ASP A 73 -2.35 -2.50 -1.05
CA ASP A 73 -1.34 -3.30 -0.37
C ASP A 73 -1.95 -4.59 0.22
N ASP A 74 -1.29 -5.73 0.03
CA ASP A 74 -1.67 -7.03 0.61
C ASP A 74 -0.99 -7.28 1.96
N GLY A 75 -0.10 -6.38 2.40
CA GLY A 75 0.59 -6.45 3.69
C GLY A 75 1.62 -7.58 3.80
N LYS A 76 1.93 -8.29 2.70
CA LYS A 76 2.90 -9.40 2.71
C LYS A 76 4.35 -8.92 2.60
N TRP A 77 4.55 -7.63 2.33
CA TRP A 77 5.85 -7.06 2.01
C TRP A 77 6.20 -5.87 2.92
N SER A 78 7.43 -5.83 3.41
CA SER A 78 7.97 -4.61 4.03
C SER A 78 8.28 -3.57 2.95
N LEU A 79 7.47 -2.52 2.85
CA LEU A 79 7.67 -1.45 1.85
C LEU A 79 9.03 -0.74 2.03
N VAL A 80 9.52 -0.64 3.27
CA VAL A 80 10.85 -0.08 3.57
C VAL A 80 11.94 -0.95 2.95
N TYR A 81 11.84 -2.27 3.13
CA TYR A 81 12.77 -3.23 2.53
C TYR A 81 12.71 -3.18 1.00
N VAL A 82 11.51 -3.30 0.41
CA VAL A 82 11.30 -3.29 -1.04
C VAL A 82 11.91 -2.05 -1.68
N LYS A 83 11.63 -0.86 -1.11
CA LYS A 83 12.19 0.41 -1.57
C LYS A 83 13.73 0.44 -1.44
N GLY A 84 14.27 -0.03 -0.33
CA GLY A 84 15.72 -0.07 -0.09
C GLY A 84 16.44 -0.99 -1.07
N ALA A 85 15.93 -2.21 -1.24
CA ALA A 85 16.46 -3.21 -2.16
C ALA A 85 16.40 -2.73 -3.62
N LEU A 86 15.26 -2.19 -4.08
CA LEU A 86 15.14 -1.62 -5.41
C LEU A 86 16.12 -0.47 -5.63
N ASN A 87 16.22 0.48 -4.70
CA ASN A 87 17.14 1.62 -4.85
C ASN A 87 18.61 1.19 -4.90
N ARG A 88 18.99 0.11 -4.22
CA ARG A 88 20.32 -0.48 -4.33
C ARG A 88 20.57 -1.02 -5.74
N LEU A 89 19.61 -1.78 -6.29
CA LEU A 89 19.73 -2.40 -7.62
C LEU A 89 19.69 -1.36 -8.75
N LEU A 90 18.81 -0.36 -8.67
CA LEU A 90 18.67 0.68 -9.70
C LEU A 90 19.93 1.55 -9.84
N ARG A 91 20.76 1.65 -8.80
CA ARG A 91 22.05 2.35 -8.86
C ARG A 91 23.12 1.59 -9.65
N GLN A 92 22.93 0.31 -9.94
CA GLN A 92 23.92 -0.48 -10.69
C GLN A 92 24.03 -0.04 -12.15
N ASP A 93 22.98 0.59 -12.69
CA ASP A 93 22.95 1.08 -14.06
C ASP A 93 23.37 2.56 -14.19
N ALA A 94 24.06 3.11 -13.18
CA ALA A 94 24.27 4.56 -13.02
C ALA A 94 25.18 5.27 -14.04
N ALA A 95 25.81 4.54 -14.97
CA ALA A 95 26.86 5.12 -15.82
C ALA A 95 26.39 6.22 -16.78
N GLN A 96 25.09 6.28 -17.08
CA GLN A 96 24.48 7.35 -17.90
C GLN A 96 23.40 8.11 -17.13
N GLY A 97 23.39 7.98 -15.80
CA GLY A 97 22.25 8.35 -14.98
C GLY A 97 21.61 7.12 -14.34
N TYR A 98 20.75 7.34 -13.34
CA TYR A 98 20.15 6.26 -12.58
C TYR A 98 18.72 6.59 -12.15
N TRP A 99 17.98 5.55 -11.80
CA TRP A 99 16.64 5.67 -11.27
C TRP A 99 16.63 5.50 -9.75
N ARG A 100 15.69 6.18 -9.10
CA ARG A 100 15.43 6.04 -7.67
C ARG A 100 13.93 5.92 -7.44
N VAL A 101 13.54 4.94 -6.65
CA VAL A 101 12.21 4.86 -6.05
C VAL A 101 12.09 5.89 -4.93
N LYS A 102 11.26 6.91 -5.16
CA LYS A 102 10.93 7.94 -4.17
C LYS A 102 9.87 7.45 -3.20
N SER A 103 8.81 6.81 -3.70
CA SER A 103 7.75 6.18 -2.89
C SER A 103 7.11 4.99 -3.62
N VAL A 104 6.58 4.07 -2.81
CA VAL A 104 5.71 2.93 -3.18
C VAL A 104 4.71 2.87 -2.03
N ASN A 105 3.41 2.86 -2.34
CA ASN A 105 2.38 2.90 -1.29
C ASN A 105 1.77 1.52 -1.00
N GLY A 106 2.13 0.50 -1.77
CA GLY A 106 1.73 -0.87 -1.48
C GLY A 106 2.28 -1.88 -2.46
N VAL A 107 2.12 -3.15 -2.13
CA VAL A 107 2.34 -4.27 -3.02
C VAL A 107 1.08 -5.11 -3.05
N LEU A 108 0.54 -5.38 -4.24
CA LEU A 108 -0.60 -6.29 -4.41
C LEU A 108 -0.28 -7.31 -5.49
N ASP A 109 -0.34 -8.59 -5.15
CA ASP A 109 -0.11 -9.71 -6.06
C ASP A 109 1.21 -9.58 -6.83
N GLY A 110 2.29 -9.23 -6.11
CA GLY A 110 3.63 -9.03 -6.67
C GLY A 110 3.79 -7.75 -7.51
N THR A 111 2.76 -6.91 -7.62
CA THR A 111 2.81 -5.63 -8.33
C THR A 111 2.95 -4.48 -7.35
N LEU A 112 3.91 -3.59 -7.59
CA LEU A 112 4.08 -2.39 -6.77
C LEU A 112 3.03 -1.35 -7.16
N ARG A 113 2.44 -0.68 -6.18
CA ARG A 113 1.30 0.23 -6.36
C ARG A 113 1.64 1.66 -5.99
N GLU A 114 1.08 2.59 -6.75
CA GLU A 114 1.23 4.05 -6.61
C GLU A 114 2.71 4.46 -6.47
N VAL A 115 3.47 4.13 -7.51
CA VAL A 115 4.92 4.25 -7.52
C VAL A 115 5.33 5.63 -8.03
N HIS A 116 6.29 6.24 -7.34
CA HIS A 116 6.98 7.45 -7.77
C HIS A 116 8.47 7.14 -7.97
N LEU A 117 8.94 7.30 -9.21
CA LEU A 117 10.35 7.20 -9.59
C LEU A 117 10.93 8.57 -9.94
N GLU A 118 12.19 8.76 -9.63
CA GLU A 118 13.01 9.90 -10.03
C GLU A 118 14.15 9.40 -10.91
N GLY A 119 14.30 10.01 -12.09
CA GLY A 119 15.40 9.75 -13.02
C GLY A 119 16.44 10.86 -12.91
N PHE A 120 17.69 10.46 -12.69
CA PHE A 120 18.83 11.36 -12.60
C PHE A 120 19.73 11.19 -13.82
N ASP A 121 20.32 12.28 -14.30
CA ASP A 121 21.33 12.24 -15.36
C ASP A 121 22.70 11.79 -14.83
N ALA A 122 23.69 11.68 -15.72
CA ALA A 122 25.05 11.27 -15.39
C ALA A 122 25.76 12.24 -14.41
N ALA A 123 25.33 13.51 -14.34
CA ALA A 123 25.84 14.48 -13.37
C ALA A 123 25.14 14.37 -12.00
N GLY A 124 24.16 13.46 -11.86
CA GLY A 124 23.37 13.29 -10.65
C GLY A 124 22.28 14.35 -10.48
N LYS A 125 21.96 15.12 -11.53
CA LYS A 125 20.87 16.09 -11.51
C LYS A 125 19.55 15.40 -11.83
N LEU A 126 18.49 15.80 -11.13
CA LEU A 126 17.14 15.32 -11.44
C LEU A 126 16.73 15.77 -12.84
N ASP A 127 16.49 14.80 -13.73
CA ASP A 127 16.05 15.00 -15.11
C ASP A 127 14.52 14.89 -15.22
N ARG A 128 13.93 13.88 -14.57
CA ARG A 128 12.48 13.62 -14.67
C ARG A 128 11.91 12.92 -13.45
N ARG A 129 10.59 13.05 -13.28
CA ARG A 129 9.81 12.27 -12.31
C ARG A 129 8.79 11.43 -13.06
N VAL A 130 8.52 10.23 -12.57
CA VAL A 130 7.56 9.30 -13.17
C VAL A 130 6.62 8.82 -12.08
N PHE A 131 5.33 8.94 -12.32
CA PHE A 131 4.26 8.50 -11.43
C PHE A 131 3.47 7.41 -12.16
N ALA A 132 3.20 6.30 -11.48
CA ALA A 132 2.44 5.19 -12.07
C ALA A 132 1.59 4.50 -11.01
N ASP A 133 0.39 4.09 -11.39
CA ASP A 133 -0.48 3.33 -10.49
C ASP A 133 0.06 1.91 -10.26
N ARG A 134 0.74 1.34 -11.27
CA ARG A 134 1.31 -0.02 -11.21
C ARG A 134 2.74 -0.05 -11.74
N LEU A 135 3.59 -0.83 -11.09
CA LEU A 135 4.92 -1.23 -11.58
C LEU A 135 5.10 -2.74 -11.44
N ARG A 136 5.45 -3.41 -12.54
CA ARG A 136 5.87 -4.81 -12.58
C ARG A 136 7.34 -4.92 -12.95
N ILE A 137 8.04 -5.82 -12.28
CA ILE A 137 9.46 -6.14 -12.56
C ILE A 137 9.47 -7.41 -13.43
N VAL A 138 10.04 -7.31 -14.63
CA VAL A 138 10.03 -8.39 -15.61
C VAL A 138 11.46 -8.77 -15.97
N ARG A 139 11.79 -10.06 -15.87
CA ARG A 139 13.07 -10.60 -16.34
C ARG A 139 13.12 -10.54 -17.87
N GLN A 140 14.25 -10.10 -18.39
CA GLN A 140 14.55 -10.09 -19.83
C GLN A 140 15.88 -10.80 -20.06
N GLU A 141 16.12 -11.34 -21.26
CA GLU A 141 17.37 -12.06 -21.55
C GLU A 141 18.63 -11.23 -21.26
N ARG A 142 18.56 -9.91 -21.44
CA ARG A 142 19.71 -8.99 -21.29
C ARG A 142 19.48 -7.91 -20.23
N GLY A 143 18.90 -8.29 -19.09
CA GLY A 143 18.73 -7.40 -17.95
C GLY A 143 17.33 -7.47 -17.37
N VAL A 144 16.84 -6.34 -16.86
CA VAL A 144 15.53 -6.26 -16.21
C VAL A 144 14.71 -5.12 -16.82
N LEU A 145 13.43 -5.35 -16.99
CA LEU A 145 12.46 -4.36 -17.45
C LEU A 145 11.54 -3.98 -16.30
N LEU A 146 11.38 -2.68 -16.07
CA LEU A 146 10.31 -2.15 -15.25
C LEU A 146 9.18 -1.72 -16.19
N GLU A 147 8.02 -2.37 -16.06
CA GLU A 147 6.81 -2.01 -16.75
C GLU A 147 5.94 -1.16 -15.83
N LEU A 148 5.68 0.08 -16.23
CA LEU A 148 4.84 1.02 -15.51
C LEU A 148 3.55 1.26 -16.30
N GLU A 149 2.41 1.29 -15.60
CA GLU A 149 1.09 1.45 -16.21
C GLU A 149 0.29 2.54 -15.51
N ASP A 150 -0.64 3.14 -16.26
CA ASP A 150 -1.60 4.14 -15.81
C ASP A 150 -0.92 5.27 -15.04
N GLY A 151 -0.16 6.08 -15.76
CA GLY A 151 0.71 7.07 -15.15
C GLY A 151 1.10 8.24 -16.04
N ALA A 152 2.01 9.05 -15.53
CA ALA A 152 2.53 10.22 -16.22
C ALA A 152 3.99 10.48 -15.86
N GLN A 153 4.72 11.10 -16.78
CA GLN A 153 6.05 11.64 -16.52
C GLN A 153 5.98 13.18 -16.40
N MET A 154 6.81 13.73 -15.51
CA MET A 154 7.08 15.15 -15.41
C MET A 154 8.47 15.43 -15.99
N ARG A 155 8.56 16.35 -16.97
CA ARG A 155 9.81 16.91 -17.46
C ARG A 155 9.80 18.42 -17.24
N GLY A 156 10.62 18.90 -16.31
CA GLY A 156 10.44 20.25 -15.77
C GLY A 156 9.03 20.39 -15.18
N ASP A 157 8.26 21.36 -15.68
CA ASP A 157 6.89 21.63 -15.24
C ASP A 157 5.81 20.97 -16.11
N GLU A 158 6.20 20.29 -17.19
CA GLU A 158 5.26 19.64 -18.10
C GLU A 158 4.90 18.23 -17.63
N LYS A 159 3.59 17.98 -17.46
CA LYS A 159 3.03 16.66 -17.16
C LYS A 159 2.55 16.00 -18.46
N VAL A 160 3.15 14.87 -18.82
CA VAL A 160 2.79 14.10 -20.01
C VAL A 160 2.30 12.71 -19.58
N PRO A 161 1.08 12.29 -19.93
CA PRO A 161 0.61 10.94 -19.65
C PRO A 161 1.46 9.91 -20.42
N PHE A 162 1.49 8.68 -19.92
CA PHE A 162 2.14 7.60 -20.64
C PHE A 162 1.45 7.35 -21.99
N PHE A 163 2.25 7.20 -23.04
CA PHE A 163 1.74 6.81 -24.33
C PHE A 163 1.15 5.40 -24.25
N ASP A 164 -0.08 5.21 -24.72
CA ASP A 164 -0.82 3.95 -24.59
C ASP A 164 -0.97 3.46 -23.12
N GLY A 165 -0.93 4.39 -22.17
CA GLY A 165 -1.02 4.08 -20.73
C GLY A 165 0.20 3.35 -20.18
N ARG A 166 1.32 3.23 -20.93
CA ARG A 166 2.49 2.45 -20.53
C ARG A 166 3.80 3.22 -20.62
N PHE A 167 4.69 2.95 -19.67
CA PHE A 167 6.07 3.44 -19.69
C PHE A 167 7.02 2.30 -19.32
N ARG A 168 8.17 2.24 -19.98
CA ARG A 168 9.12 1.13 -19.85
C ARG A 168 10.51 1.66 -19.53
N ILE A 169 11.12 1.11 -18.49
CA ILE A 169 12.50 1.38 -18.12
C ILE A 169 13.27 0.08 -18.26
N PHE A 170 14.17 0.02 -19.23
CA PHE A 170 15.05 -1.12 -19.44
C PHE A 170 16.39 -0.88 -18.75
N LEU A 171 16.83 -1.85 -17.96
CA LEU A 171 18.07 -1.82 -17.17
C LEU A 171 19.03 -2.87 -17.74
N PRO A 172 19.81 -2.53 -18.79
CA PRO A 172 20.64 -3.49 -19.51
C PRO A 172 21.80 -4.05 -18.68
N ARG A 173 22.21 -3.36 -17.61
CA ARG A 173 23.31 -3.79 -16.72
C ARG A 173 22.84 -4.50 -15.45
N ALA A 174 21.53 -4.74 -15.33
CA ALA A 174 20.98 -5.48 -14.22
C ALA A 174 21.53 -6.92 -14.19
N VAL A 175 22.18 -7.30 -13.08
CA VAL A 175 22.71 -8.66 -12.88
C VAL A 175 21.61 -9.54 -12.31
N HIS A 176 21.08 -10.50 -13.09
CA HIS A 176 19.94 -11.34 -12.68
C HIS A 176 20.11 -11.98 -11.32
N LYS A 177 21.29 -12.55 -11.03
CA LYS A 177 21.58 -13.18 -9.75
C LYS A 177 21.36 -12.25 -8.55
N GLU A 178 21.68 -10.96 -8.70
CA GLU A 178 21.52 -9.98 -7.62
C GLU A 178 20.06 -9.54 -7.46
N TRP A 179 19.32 -9.47 -8.57
CA TRP A 179 17.88 -9.21 -8.56
C TRP A 179 17.10 -10.37 -7.95
N ASP A 180 17.47 -11.61 -8.26
CA ASP A 180 16.86 -12.81 -7.68
C ASP A 180 17.14 -12.91 -6.17
N ALA A 181 18.38 -12.64 -5.76
CA ALA A 181 18.76 -12.65 -4.36
C ALA A 181 18.15 -11.50 -3.53
N ALA A 182 17.58 -10.48 -4.18
CA ALA A 182 16.97 -9.36 -3.49
C ALA A 182 15.55 -9.65 -2.99
N VAL A 183 14.94 -10.79 -3.36
CA VAL A 183 13.60 -11.22 -2.91
C VAL A 183 12.60 -10.07 -3.04
N LEU A 184 12.28 -9.69 -4.28
CA LEU A 184 11.39 -8.57 -4.59
C LEU A 184 10.01 -9.03 -5.06
N PRO A 185 8.96 -8.21 -4.88
CA PRO A 185 7.63 -8.49 -5.43
C PRO A 185 7.67 -8.80 -6.93
N GLY A 186 6.95 -9.85 -7.33
CA GLY A 186 6.86 -10.30 -8.72
C GLY A 186 8.07 -11.12 -9.19
N LEU A 187 9.14 -11.21 -8.40
CA LEU A 187 10.31 -12.07 -8.68
C LEU A 187 10.45 -13.24 -7.72
N ALA A 188 9.88 -13.13 -6.52
CA ALA A 188 9.89 -14.14 -5.46
C ALA A 188 8.55 -14.14 -4.70
N GLU A 189 8.28 -15.23 -3.99
CA GLU A 189 7.20 -15.30 -3.00
C GLU A 189 7.58 -14.51 -1.74
N PRO A 190 6.61 -13.89 -1.04
CA PRO A 190 6.87 -13.22 0.23
C PRO A 190 7.32 -14.24 1.28
N ASP A 191 8.36 -13.89 2.03
CA ASP A 191 8.82 -14.68 3.17
C ASP A 191 7.87 -14.45 4.36
N GLU A 192 7.01 -15.43 4.64
CA GLU A 192 6.06 -15.41 5.78
C GLU A 192 6.75 -15.16 7.13
N ALA A 193 8.02 -15.56 7.29
CA ALA A 193 8.77 -15.39 8.53
C ALA A 193 9.43 -14.01 8.66
N ALA A 194 9.66 -13.31 7.55
CA ALA A 194 10.25 -11.96 7.50
C ALA A 194 9.20 -10.86 7.23
N ALA A 195 7.94 -11.25 7.01
CA ALA A 195 6.82 -10.31 7.04
C ALA A 195 6.87 -9.51 8.37
N PRO A 196 6.60 -8.19 8.33
CA PRO A 196 6.55 -7.42 9.57
C PRO A 196 5.63 -8.14 10.56
N PRO A 197 6.01 -8.23 11.85
CA PRO A 197 5.19 -8.94 12.82
C PRO A 197 3.78 -8.37 12.75
N ARG A 198 2.79 -9.27 12.64
CA ARG A 198 1.39 -8.92 12.85
C ARG A 198 1.33 -8.36 14.27
N GLN A 199 1.37 -7.03 14.40
CA GLN A 199 1.11 -6.39 15.69
C GLN A 199 -0.34 -6.78 16.01
N GLY A 200 -0.51 -7.48 17.13
CA GLY A 200 -1.79 -7.99 17.60
C GLY A 200 -2.11 -7.44 18.96
#